data_AF-X1IHQ9-F1
#
_entry.id   AF-X1IHQ9-F1
#
_cell.length_a   1.000
_cell.length_b   1.000
_cell.length_c   1.000
_cell.angle_alpha   90.00
_cell.angle_beta   90.00
_cell.angle_gamma   90.00
#
_symmetry.space_group_name_H-M   'P 1'
#
loop_
_entity.id
_entity.type
_entity.pdbx_description
1 polymer ?
#
loop_
_entity_poly.entity_id
_entity_poly.type
_entity_poly.pdbx_seq_one_letter_code
_entity_poly.pdbx_strand_id
1 'polypeptide(L)'
;MEELKNKLVNWIRQQVEMAGTGGVVFGLSGGIDSSVTAVLCKESLKNRCIALIMPCNSIKKDIKDAYLIINKFSIPCKEVVLDEVYNNLISILPKITLDKK
;
A
#
# COMPACT_ATOMS: atom_id res chain seq x y z
N MET A 1 -20.26 13.88 0.00
CA MET A 1 -18.90 13.32 0.19
C MET A 1 -18.65 12.91 1.63
N GLU A 2 -18.92 13.77 2.61
CA GLU A 2 -18.67 13.47 4.04
C GLU A 2 -19.41 12.23 4.55
N GLU A 3 -20.67 12.04 4.13
CA GLU A 3 -21.44 10.85 4.48
C GLU A 3 -20.80 9.55 3.95
N LEU A 4 -20.32 9.56 2.71
CA LEU A 4 -19.64 8.40 2.12
C LEU A 4 -18.34 8.10 2.86
N LYS A 5 -17.53 9.13 3.16
CA LYS A 5 -16.31 8.99 3.95
C LYS A 5 -16.61 8.34 5.31
N ASN A 6 -17.60 8.85 6.04
CA ASN A 6 -17.97 8.32 7.36
C ASN A 6 -18.49 6.88 7.27
N LYS A 7 -19.25 6.53 6.22
CA LYS A 7 -19.67 5.15 5.95
C LYS A 7 -18.47 4.23 5.75
N LEU A 8 -17.49 4.65 4.93
CA LEU A 8 -16.28 3.86 4.68
C LEU A 8 -15.41 3.71 5.93
N VAL A 9 -15.24 4.79 6.71
CA VAL A 9 -14.48 4.78 7.96
C VAL A 9 -15.07 3.81 8.97
N ASN A 10 -16.39 3.85 9.14
CA ASN A 10 -17.09 2.92 10.03
C ASN A 10 -17.03 1.49 9.51
N TRP A 11 -17.18 1.29 8.20
CA TRP A 11 -17.08 -0.03 7.58
C TRP A 11 -15.70 -0.66 7.82
N ILE A 12 -14.60 0.08 7.58
CA ILE A 12 -13.24 -0.41 7.84
C ILE A 12 -13.07 -0.83 9.31
N ARG A 13 -13.56 0.00 10.25
CA ARG A 13 -13.50 -0.31 11.68
C ARG A 13 -14.22 -1.62 12.01
N GLN A 14 -15.44 -1.78 11.50
CA GLN A 14 -16.24 -2.99 11.69
C GLN A 14 -15.56 -4.23 11.10
N GLN A 15 -14.96 -4.13 9.91
CA GLN A 15 -14.23 -5.26 9.31
C GLN A 15 -13.08 -5.74 10.21
N VAL A 16 -12.30 -4.82 10.78
CA VAL A 16 -11.19 -5.16 11.68
C VAL A 16 -11.69 -5.79 12.99
N GLU A 17 -12.79 -5.28 13.54
CA GLU A 17 -13.44 -5.82 14.74
C GLU A 17 -14.00 -7.23 14.49
N MET A 18 -14.71 -7.43 13.38
CA MET A 18 -15.25 -8.73 12.97
C MET A 18 -14.14 -9.77 12.74
N ALA A 19 -13.00 -9.34 12.19
CA ALA A 19 -11.84 -10.19 11.99
C ALA A 19 -11.10 -10.54 13.30
N GLY A 20 -11.38 -9.85 14.41
CA GLY A 20 -10.69 -10.04 15.69
C GLY A 20 -9.20 -9.67 15.65
N THR A 21 -8.80 -8.76 14.76
CA THR A 21 -7.38 -8.41 14.52
C THR A 21 -6.98 -7.08 15.14
N GLY A 22 -5.67 -6.90 15.36
CA GLY A 22 -5.12 -5.68 15.95
C GLY A 22 -5.19 -4.45 15.04
N GLY A 23 -5.30 -4.62 13.72
CA GLY A 23 -5.20 -3.54 12.74
C GLY A 23 -5.03 -4.05 11.31
N VAL A 24 -4.56 -3.18 10.41
CA VAL A 24 -4.40 -3.50 8.97
C VAL A 24 -2.99 -3.23 8.46
N VAL A 25 -2.60 -3.96 7.43
CA VAL A 25 -1.39 -3.71 6.62
C VAL A 25 -1.81 -3.53 5.17
N PHE A 26 -1.25 -2.53 4.48
CA PHE A 26 -1.56 -2.26 3.07
C PHE A 26 -0.34 -1.72 2.32
N GLY A 27 -0.32 -1.90 1.00
CA GLY A 27 0.69 -1.29 0.13
C GLY A 27 0.37 0.18 -0.15
N LEU A 28 1.40 1.03 -0.16
CA LEU A 28 1.31 2.43 -0.57
C LEU A 28 2.30 2.70 -1.71
N SER A 29 1.77 2.86 -2.93
CA SER A 29 2.57 2.99 -4.14
C SER A 29 2.79 4.43 -4.59
N GLY A 30 2.16 5.41 -3.94
CA GLY A 30 2.10 6.81 -4.41
C GLY A 30 0.95 7.08 -5.39
N GLY A 31 0.21 6.05 -5.79
CA GLY A 31 -1.02 6.18 -6.57
C GLY A 31 -2.21 6.67 -5.73
N ILE A 32 -3.21 7.24 -6.41
CA ILE A 32 -4.40 7.82 -5.78
C ILE A 32 -5.19 6.80 -4.95
N ASP A 33 -5.40 5.58 -5.48
CA ASP A 33 -6.19 4.56 -4.80
C ASP A 33 -5.55 4.17 -3.46
N SER A 34 -4.26 3.81 -3.50
CA SER A 34 -3.50 3.46 -2.29
C SER A 34 -3.42 4.61 -1.28
N SER A 35 -3.37 5.86 -1.76
CA SER A 35 -3.37 7.06 -0.92
C SER A 35 -4.70 7.26 -0.21
N VAL A 36 -5.83 7.09 -0.92
CA VAL A 36 -7.18 7.16 -0.34
C VAL A 36 -7.36 6.06 0.69
N THR A 37 -6.97 4.82 0.37
CA THR A 37 -6.99 3.70 1.32
C THR A 37 -6.18 4.02 2.57
N ALA A 38 -4.96 4.54 2.43
CA ALA A 38 -4.09 4.83 3.56
C ALA A 38 -4.71 5.85 4.53
N VAL A 39 -5.27 6.94 4.00
CA VAL A 39 -5.89 7.99 4.80
C VAL A 39 -7.17 7.49 5.47
N LEU A 40 -8.02 6.73 4.76
CA LEU A 40 -9.22 6.13 5.35
C LEU A 40 -8.86 5.14 6.47
N CYS A 41 -7.84 4.30 6.29
CA CYS A 41 -7.37 3.40 7.35
C CYS A 41 -6.83 4.17 8.56
N LYS A 42 -6.06 5.25 8.34
CA LYS A 42 -5.55 6.12 9.41
C LYS A 42 -6.69 6.76 10.21
N GLU A 43 -7.72 7.26 9.54
CA GLU A 43 -8.90 7.86 10.18
C GLU A 43 -9.73 6.80 10.95
N SER A 44 -9.83 5.60 10.40
CA SER A 44 -10.61 4.49 10.99
C SER A 44 -9.97 3.88 12.23
N LEU A 45 -8.64 3.71 12.20
CA LEU A 45 -7.89 2.82 13.09
C LEU A 45 -6.78 3.54 13.87
N LYS A 46 -6.56 4.84 13.65
CA LYS A 46 -5.47 5.63 14.23
C LYS A 46 -4.11 4.98 13.92
N ASN A 47 -3.37 4.54 14.94
CA ASN A 47 -2.05 3.94 14.76
C ASN A 47 -2.11 2.41 14.57
N ARG A 48 -3.30 1.83 14.49
CA ARG A 48 -3.51 0.40 14.22
C ARG A 48 -3.53 0.10 12.71
N CYS A 49 -2.61 0.73 11.98
CA CYS A 49 -2.40 0.53 10.56
C CYS A 49 -0.92 0.71 10.21
N ILE A 50 -0.43 -0.07 9.24
CA ILE A 50 0.94 0.02 8.73
C ILE A 50 0.89 0.06 7.20
N ALA A 51 1.49 1.10 6.62
CA ALA A 51 1.73 1.20 5.18
C ALA A 51 3.07 0.51 4.82
N LEU A 52 3.08 -0.25 3.73
CA LEU A 52 4.29 -0.80 3.13
C LEU A 52 4.57 -0.08 1.81
N ILE A 53 5.73 0.58 1.71
CA ILE A 53 6.27 1.05 0.44
C ILE A 53 7.17 -0.05 -0.08
N MET A 54 6.85 -0.61 -1.26
CA MET A 54 7.56 -1.76 -1.81
C MET A 54 8.10 -1.46 -3.20
N PRO A 55 9.17 -0.66 -3.32
CA PRO A 55 9.76 -0.37 -4.61
C PRO A 55 10.36 -1.64 -5.22
N CYS A 56 10.25 -1.77 -6.54
CA CYS A 56 10.73 -2.91 -7.32
C CYS A 56 11.21 -2.39 -8.68
N ASN A 57 12.44 -1.90 -8.74
CA ASN A 57 12.96 -1.10 -9.85
C ASN A 57 12.04 0.10 -10.19
N SER A 58 11.37 0.64 -9.17
CA SER A 58 10.34 1.68 -9.32
C SER A 58 10.93 3.06 -9.58
N ILE A 59 10.12 3.94 -10.16
CA ILE A 59 10.54 5.34 -10.36
C ILE A 59 10.56 6.11 -9.04
N LYS A 60 11.55 6.98 -8.86
CA LYS A 60 11.73 7.78 -7.63
C LYS A 60 10.53 8.67 -7.29
N LYS A 61 9.70 9.03 -8.28
CA LYS A 61 8.53 9.88 -8.08
C LYS A 61 7.47 9.19 -7.21
N ASP A 62 7.17 7.93 -7.51
CA ASP A 62 6.13 7.16 -6.81
C ASP A 62 6.44 7.02 -5.32
N ILE A 63 7.71 6.75 -5.00
CA ILE A 63 8.21 6.70 -3.62
C ILE A 63 8.04 8.05 -2.92
N LYS A 64 8.40 9.16 -3.59
CA LYS A 64 8.22 10.51 -3.03
C LYS A 64 6.75 10.82 -2.77
N ASP A 65 5.86 10.47 -3.70
CA ASP A 65 4.43 10.71 -3.55
C ASP A 65 3.84 9.89 -2.39
N ALA A 66 4.27 8.64 -2.21
CA ALA A 66 3.93 7.84 -1.03
C ALA A 66 4.38 8.50 0.29
N TYR A 67 5.62 9.01 0.34
CA TYR A 67 6.14 9.70 1.52
C TYR A 67 5.42 11.02 1.81
N LEU A 68 4.93 11.74 0.79
CA LEU A 68 4.10 12.94 1.01
C LEU A 68 2.84 12.61 1.80
N ILE A 69 2.17 11.49 1.47
CA ILE A 69 0.97 11.04 2.20
C ILE A 69 1.33 10.59 3.62
N ILE A 70 2.37 9.77 3.78
CA ILE A 70 2.83 9.30 5.10
C ILE A 70 3.12 10.47 6.04
N ASN A 71 3.89 11.46 5.56
CA ASN A 71 4.31 12.59 6.37
C ASN A 71 3.13 13.50 6.70
N LYS A 72 2.25 13.76 5.73
CA LYS A 72 1.07 14.62 5.93
C LYS A 72 0.10 14.07 6.97
N PHE A 73 -0.10 12.75 7.00
CA PHE A 73 -1.10 12.11 7.86
C PHE A 73 -0.49 11.31 9.03
N SER A 74 0.84 11.34 9.20
CA SER A 74 1.57 10.61 10.23
C SER A 74 1.21 9.12 10.27
N ILE A 75 1.23 8.48 9.09
CA ILE A 75 0.87 7.06 8.94
C ILE A 75 2.08 6.19 9.29
N PRO A 76 1.98 5.20 10.20
CA PRO A 76 3.07 4.26 10.44
C PRO A 76 3.44 3.54 9.14
N CYS A 77 4.72 3.51 8.79
CA CYS A 77 5.17 2.94 7.53
C CYS A 77 6.47 2.14 7.65
N LYS A 78 6.69 1.25 6.69
CA LYS A 78 7.96 0.56 6.43
C LYS A 78 8.23 0.53 4.93
N GLU A 79 9.49 0.72 4.56
CA GLU A 79 9.95 0.49 3.20
C GLU A 79 10.58 -0.90 3.11
N VAL A 80 10.23 -1.67 2.07
CA VAL A 80 10.74 -3.00 1.79
C VAL A 80 11.13 -3.07 0.31
N VAL A 81 12.42 -2.93 0.02
CA VAL A 81 12.92 -2.96 -1.36
C VAL A 81 12.84 -4.38 -1.91
N LEU A 82 12.15 -4.57 -3.03
CA LEU A 82 11.90 -5.87 -3.65
C LEU A 82 12.81 -6.17 -4.85
N ASP A 83 13.73 -5.28 -5.19
CA ASP A 83 14.60 -5.36 -6.38
C ASP A 83 15.28 -6.74 -6.51
N GLU A 84 15.93 -7.22 -5.44
CA GLU A 84 16.63 -8.52 -5.47
C GLU A 84 15.67 -9.70 -5.57
N VAL A 85 14.53 -9.65 -4.88
CA VAL A 85 13.50 -10.71 -4.93
C VAL A 85 12.97 -10.84 -6.36
N TYR A 86 12.70 -9.70 -7.00
CA TYR A 86 12.28 -9.64 -8.39
C TYR A 86 13.36 -10.15 -9.34
N ASN A 87 14.61 -9.69 -9.20
CA ASN A 87 15.71 -10.10 -10.07
C ASN A 87 15.96 -11.61 -9.98
N ASN A 88 15.90 -12.18 -8.77
CA ASN A 88 16.02 -13.62 -8.57
C ASN A 88 14.88 -14.38 -9.23
N LEU A 89 13.64 -13.91 -9.11
CA LEU A 89 12.49 -14.49 -9.80
C LEU A 89 12.69 -14.48 -11.32
N ILE A 90 13.07 -13.33 -11.90
CA ILE A 90 13.33 -13.21 -13.34
C ILE A 90 14.44 -14.17 -13.79
N SER A 91 15.48 -14.39 -12.98
CA SER A 91 16.61 -15.26 -13.34
C SER A 91 16.24 -16.74 -13.51
N ILE A 92 15.19 -17.21 -12.83
CA ILE A 92 14.74 -18.60 -12.89
C ILE A 92 13.59 -18.83 -13.87
N LEU A 93 12.97 -17.76 -14.39
CA LEU A 93 11.89 -17.90 -15.36
C LEU A 93 12.41 -18.49 -16.68
N PRO A 94 11.65 -19.40 -17.30
CA PRO A 94 12.02 -19.94 -18.60
C PRO A 94 12.05 -18.79 -19.62
N LYS A 95 13.08 -18.79 -20.48
CA LYS A 95 13.16 -17.82 -21.57
C LYS A 95 12.05 -18.13 -22.58
N ILE A 96 11.01 -17.32 -22.59
CA ILE A 96 9.95 -17.39 -23.60
C ILE A 96 10.45 -16.63 -24.83
N THR A 97 10.80 -17.35 -25.89
CA THR A 97 10.93 -16.76 -27.21
C THR A 97 9.57 -16.78 -27.86
N LEU A 98 8.94 -15.62 -27.99
CA LEU A 98 7.76 -15.49 -28.83
C LEU A 98 8.24 -15.53 -30.27
N ASP A 99 7.85 -16.55 -31.02
CA ASP A 99 8.05 -16.58 -32.46
C ASP A 99 7.39 -15.34 -33.05
N LYS A 100 8.21 -14.42 -33.55
CA LYS A 100 7.73 -13.24 -34.27
C LYS A 100 7.05 -13.73 -35.54
N LYS A 101 5.72 -13.61 -35.59
CA LYS A 101 4.96 -13.66 -36.84
C LYS A 101 5.23 -12.41 -37.67
#